data_AF-A0AAV4BEM1-F1
#
_entry.id   AF-A0AAV4BEM1-F1
#
_cell.length_a   1.000
_cell.length_b   1.000
_cell.length_c   1.000
_cell.angle_alpha   90.00
_cell.angle_beta   90.00
_cell.angle_gamma   90.00
#
_symmetry.space_group_name_H-M   'P 1'
#
loop_
_entity.id
_entity.type
_entity.pdbx_description
1 polymer ?
#
loop_
_entity_poly.entity_id
_entity_poly.type
_entity_poly.pdbx_seq_one_letter_code
_entity_poly.pdbx_strand_id
1 'polypeptide(L)'
;MQVLEARWRLFGHVLRRDRNIPANKVMLFYLSDNKRARGRPQTTLPITLNNDLKKLVASKLELTTQTDLDTLRLIAEDRPKWNALVAELRKTAEDDTASGRL
;
A
#
# COMPACT_ATOMS: atom_id res chain seq x y z
N MET A 1 -7.30 10.72 -11.10
CA MET A 1 -6.62 9.88 -10.09
C MET A 1 -7.53 8.78 -9.52
N GLN A 2 -8.13 7.94 -10.38
CA GLN A 2 -9.09 6.90 -9.93
C GLN A 2 -8.41 5.57 -9.59
N VAL A 3 -7.27 5.27 -10.23
CA VAL A 3 -6.56 3.99 -10.09
C VAL A 3 -5.93 3.82 -8.71
N LEU A 4 -5.34 4.89 -8.14
CA LEU A 4 -4.78 4.86 -6.78
C LEU A 4 -5.89 4.56 -5.77
N GLU A 5 -6.96 5.34 -5.79
CA GLU A 5 -8.07 5.17 -4.85
C GLU A 5 -8.71 3.77 -4.95
N ALA A 6 -8.93 3.27 -6.17
CA ALA A 6 -9.45 1.92 -6.40
C ALA A 6 -8.50 0.82 -5.87
N ARG A 7 -7.19 0.97 -6.10
CA ARG A 7 -6.16 0.06 -5.59
C ARG A 7 -6.18 -0.02 -4.06
N TRP A 8 -6.23 1.13 -3.39
CA TRP A 8 -6.24 1.20 -1.94
C TRP A 8 -7.57 0.73 -1.33
N ARG A 9 -8.69 0.96 -2.01
CA ARG A 9 -9.98 0.38 -1.61
C ARG A 9 -9.97 -1.16 -1.68
N LEU A 10 -9.44 -1.71 -2.78
CA LEU A 10 -9.28 -3.15 -2.93
C LEU A 10 -8.32 -3.72 -1.87
N PHE A 11 -7.19 -3.05 -1.65
CA PHE A 11 -6.21 -3.51 -0.68
C PHE A 11 -6.79 -3.51 0.74
N GLY A 12 -7.45 -2.42 1.16
CA GLY A 12 -8.13 -2.37 2.45
C GLY A 12 -9.25 -3.40 2.59
N HIS A 13 -9.94 -3.75 1.49
CA HIS A 13 -10.87 -4.87 1.49
C HIS A 13 -10.14 -6.19 1.77
N VAL A 14 -9.04 -6.49 1.08
CA VAL A 14 -8.23 -7.70 1.30
C VAL A 14 -7.70 -7.79 2.73
N LEU A 15 -7.23 -6.66 3.30
CA LEU A 15 -6.68 -6.62 4.66
C LEU A 15 -7.71 -6.97 5.74
N ARG A 16 -8.98 -6.62 5.53
CA ARG A 16 -10.11 -6.94 6.43
C ARG A 16 -10.69 -8.35 6.23
N ARG A 17 -10.21 -9.10 5.24
CA ARG A 17 -10.63 -10.50 5.03
C ARG A 17 -9.74 -11.44 5.84
N ASP A 18 -10.21 -12.68 5.98
CA ASP A 18 -9.48 -13.75 6.67
C ASP A 18 -8.03 -13.88 6.16
N ARG A 19 -7.08 -14.12 7.06
CA ARG A 19 -5.65 -14.22 6.73
C ARG A 19 -5.32 -15.40 5.81
N ASN A 20 -6.20 -16.42 5.77
CA ASN A 20 -5.99 -17.63 4.99
C ASN A 20 -6.41 -17.51 3.52
N ILE A 21 -7.03 -16.40 3.11
CA ILE A 21 -7.36 -16.21 1.69
C ILE A 21 -6.07 -16.14 0.86
N PRO A 22 -6.10 -16.57 -0.43
CA PRO A 22 -4.92 -16.57 -1.28
C PRO A 22 -4.21 -15.21 -1.36
N ALA A 23 -4.97 -14.11 -1.45
CA ALA A 23 -4.38 -12.76 -1.55
C ALA A 23 -3.53 -12.39 -0.32
N ASN A 24 -4.00 -12.70 0.89
CA ASN A 24 -3.25 -12.45 2.13
C ASN A 24 -2.00 -13.33 2.21
N LYS A 25 -2.11 -14.62 1.84
CA LYS A 25 -0.97 -15.54 1.81
C LYS A 25 0.12 -15.11 0.82
N VAL A 26 -0.27 -14.67 -0.38
CA VAL A 26 0.66 -14.18 -1.40
C VAL A 26 1.37 -12.92 -0.94
N MET A 27 0.66 -11.98 -0.28
CA MET A 27 1.28 -10.78 0.27
C MET A 27 2.31 -11.13 1.36
N LEU A 28 1.98 -12.04 2.27
CA LEU A 28 2.91 -12.51 3.31
C LEU A 28 4.13 -13.20 2.69
N PHE A 29 3.91 -14.07 1.70
CA PHE A 29 5.00 -14.72 0.97
C PHE A 29 5.93 -13.69 0.32
N TYR A 30 5.37 -12.70 -0.37
CA TYR A 30 6.14 -11.62 -0.98
C TYR A 30 7.00 -10.84 0.04
N LEU A 31 6.44 -10.52 1.21
CA LEU A 31 7.16 -9.79 2.26
C LEU A 31 8.18 -10.66 3.01
N SER A 32 8.01 -11.98 2.99
CA SER A 32 8.98 -12.93 3.55
C SER A 32 10.15 -13.22 2.61
N ASP A 33 9.94 -13.06 1.30
CA ASP A 33 10.97 -13.29 0.29
C ASP A 33 11.88 -12.05 0.17
N ASN A 34 12.94 -12.03 0.97
CA ASN A 34 13.95 -10.97 0.95
C ASN A 34 14.78 -10.92 -0.35
N LYS A 35 14.59 -11.87 -1.27
CA LYS A 35 15.36 -11.93 -2.52
C LYS A 35 14.66 -11.08 -3.59
N ARG A 36 14.95 -9.78 -3.59
CA ARG A 36 14.67 -8.94 -4.76
C ARG A 36 15.43 -9.51 -5.95
N ALA A 37 14.69 -10.08 -6.90
CA ALA A 37 15.28 -10.59 -8.13
C ALA A 37 16.07 -9.48 -8.83
N ARG A 38 17.33 -9.77 -9.21
CA ARG A 38 18.15 -8.85 -10.00
C ARG A 38 17.54 -8.73 -11.40
N GLY A 39 17.34 -7.51 -11.90
CA GLY A 39 16.78 -7.26 -13.22
C GLY A 39 15.88 -6.02 -13.26
N ARG A 40 15.01 -5.95 -14.27
CA ARG A 40 14.06 -4.84 -14.45
C ARG A 40 13.24 -4.63 -13.16
N PRO A 41 13.15 -3.39 -12.63
CA PRO A 41 12.29 -3.10 -11.50
C PRO A 41 10.88 -3.63 -11.76
N GLN A 42 10.42 -4.55 -10.92
CA GLN A 42 9.07 -5.08 -11.05
C GLN A 42 8.08 -4.03 -10.55
N THR A 43 7.01 -3.79 -11.29
CA THR A 43 5.88 -2.96 -10.85
C THR A 43 4.80 -3.85 -10.22
N THR A 44 5.21 -4.67 -9.25
CA THR A 44 4.25 -5.51 -8.53
C THR A 44 3.40 -4.65 -7.60
N LEU A 45 2.18 -5.12 -7.31
CA LEU A 45 1.25 -4.43 -6.43
C LEU A 45 1.88 -4.00 -5.08
N PRO A 46 2.66 -4.83 -4.36
CA PRO A 46 3.31 -4.41 -3.11
C PRO A 46 4.30 -3.26 -3.30
N ILE A 47 5.05 -3.24 -4.40
CA ILE A 47 5.99 -2.14 -4.71
C ILE A 47 5.23 -0.85 -4.96
N THR A 48 4.16 -0.92 -5.74
CA THR A 48 3.35 0.28 -6.01
C THR A 48 2.69 0.81 -4.75
N LEU A 49 2.14 -0.07 -3.90
CA LEU A 49 1.58 0.32 -2.60
C LEU A 49 2.64 0.95 -1.69
N ASN A 50 3.84 0.37 -1.60
CA ASN A 50 4.92 0.94 -0.79
C ASN A 50 5.39 2.30 -1.32
N ASN A 51 5.45 2.47 -2.64
CA ASN A 51 5.79 3.75 -3.25
C ASN A 51 4.72 4.81 -2.99
N ASP A 52 3.43 4.44 -3.04
CA ASP A 52 2.33 5.33 -2.66
C ASP A 52 2.51 5.79 -1.20
N LEU A 53 2.81 4.87 -0.27
CA LEU A 53 3.06 5.20 1.14
C LEU A 53 4.25 6.14 1.34
N LYS A 54 5.35 5.92 0.63
CA LYS A 54 6.56 6.76 0.72
C LYS A 54 6.35 8.22 0.33
N LYS A 55 5.28 8.51 -0.42
CA LYS A 55 4.92 9.89 -0.76
C LYS A 55 4.31 10.63 0.43
N LEU A 56 3.75 9.93 1.40
CA LEU A 56 3.26 10.50 2.65
C LEU A 56 4.45 10.81 3.58
N VAL A 57 5.13 11.93 3.34
CA VAL A 57 6.31 12.35 4.12
C VAL A 57 6.05 12.38 5.63
N ALA A 58 4.82 12.65 6.05
CA ALA A 58 4.41 12.69 7.45
C ALA A 58 4.15 11.30 8.06
N SER A 59 3.76 10.31 7.24
CA SER A 59 3.44 8.97 7.71
C SER A 59 4.67 8.09 7.52
N LYS A 60 5.29 7.64 8.62
CA LYS A 60 6.40 6.65 8.58
C LYS A 60 5.91 5.24 8.21
N LEU A 61 4.84 5.15 7.43
CA LEU A 61 4.25 3.89 7.01
C LEU A 61 5.03 3.34 5.83
N GLU A 62 5.33 2.05 5.89
CA GLU A 62 5.94 1.31 4.80
C GLU A 62 5.13 0.03 4.55
N LEU A 63 5.48 -0.69 3.50
CA LEU A 63 5.00 -2.05 3.23
C LEU A 63 6.20 -2.89 2.78
N THR A 64 7.11 -3.16 3.72
CA THR A 64 8.35 -3.90 3.46
C THR A 64 8.47 -5.16 4.30
N THR A 65 7.84 -5.19 5.48
CA THR A 65 7.86 -6.30 6.41
C THR A 65 6.46 -6.80 6.74
N GLN A 66 6.38 -7.97 7.38
CA GLN A 66 5.12 -8.47 7.92
C GLN A 66 4.56 -7.56 9.03
N THR A 67 5.42 -6.94 9.84
CA THR A 67 5.01 -5.98 10.89
C THR A 67 4.33 -4.76 10.29
N ASP A 68 4.84 -4.27 9.16
CA ASP A 68 4.23 -3.17 8.43
C ASP A 68 2.82 -3.55 7.92
N LEU A 69 2.69 -4.77 7.38
CA LEU A 69 1.41 -5.30 6.92
C LEU A 69 0.41 -5.42 8.07
N ASP A 70 0.82 -5.90 9.24
CA ASP A 70 -0.04 -5.99 10.42
C ASP A 70 -0.42 -4.60 10.95
N THR A 71 0.46 -3.61 10.87
CA THR A 71 0.14 -2.20 11.18
C THR A 71 -0.92 -1.67 10.23
N LEU A 72 -0.76 -1.89 8.92
CA LEU A 72 -1.74 -1.49 7.91
C LEU A 72 -3.09 -2.21 8.10
N ARG A 73 -3.10 -3.45 8.59
CA ARG A 73 -4.36 -4.15 8.95
C ARG A 73 -5.08 -3.44 10.09
N LEU A 74 -4.37 -3.05 11.15
CA LEU A 74 -4.96 -2.30 12.26
C LEU A 74 -5.61 -0.99 11.78
N ILE A 75 -4.95 -0.29 10.86
CA ILE A 75 -5.51 0.92 10.24
C ILE A 75 -6.70 0.58 9.34
N ALA A 76 -6.63 -0.52 8.57
CA ALA A 76 -7.69 -0.92 7.64
C ALA A 76 -9.00 -1.34 8.33
N GLU A 77 -8.92 -1.97 9.50
CA GLU A 77 -10.07 -2.31 10.34
C GLU A 77 -10.82 -1.05 10.80
N ASP A 78 -10.09 0.01 11.15
CA ASP A 78 -10.65 1.33 11.43
C ASP A 78 -11.00 2.04 10.12
N ARG A 79 -12.21 1.79 9.61
CA ARG A 79 -12.69 2.34 8.33
C ARG A 79 -12.53 3.87 8.23
N PRO A 80 -12.86 4.68 9.24
CA PRO A 80 -12.56 6.11 9.23
C PRO A 80 -11.08 6.41 9.02
N LYS A 81 -10.18 5.79 9.78
CA LYS A 81 -8.72 5.98 9.61
C LYS A 81 -8.23 5.52 8.24
N TRP A 82 -8.72 4.39 7.74
CA TRP A 82 -8.40 3.91 6.40
C TRP A 82 -8.81 4.91 5.33
N ASN A 83 -10.03 5.43 5.40
CA ASN A 83 -10.53 6.41 4.43
C ASN A 83 -9.74 7.72 4.48
N ALA A 84 -9.35 8.17 5.68
CA ALA A 84 -8.49 9.34 5.85
C ALA A 84 -7.11 9.13 5.20
N LEU A 85 -6.48 7.96 5.43
CA LEU A 85 -5.22 7.59 4.79
C LEU A 85 -5.33 7.62 3.26
N VAL A 86 -6.40 7.03 2.70
CA VAL A 86 -6.60 7.01 1.24
C VAL A 86 -6.84 8.41 0.67
N ALA A 87 -7.56 9.27 1.40
CA ALA A 87 -7.77 10.65 1.00
C ALA A 87 -6.45 11.44 1.02
N GLU A 88 -5.60 11.22 2.02
CA GLU A 88 -4.27 11.83 2.10
C GLU A 88 -3.39 11.40 0.92
N LEU A 89 -3.30 10.09 0.64
CA LEU A 89 -2.55 9.55 -0.50
C LEU A 89 -2.99 10.17 -1.83
N ARG A 90 -4.31 10.31 -2.02
CA ARG A 90 -4.86 10.94 -3.22
C ARG A 90 -4.45 12.39 -3.32
N LYS A 91 -4.57 13.16 -2.23
CA LYS A 91 -4.18 14.57 -2.20
C LYS A 91 -2.70 14.74 -2.56
N THR A 92 -1.82 13.97 -1.92
CA THR A 92 -0.38 14.02 -2.19
C THR A 92 -0.05 13.69 -3.65
N ALA A 93 -0.72 12.71 -4.24
CA ALA A 93 -0.50 12.39 -5.64
C ALA A 93 -1.06 13.47 -6.60
N GLU A 94 -2.17 14.14 -6.26
CA GLU A 94 -2.69 15.30 -7.00
C GLU A 94 -1.69 16.47 -6.97
N ASP A 95 -1.11 16.74 -5.80
CA ASP A 95 -0.09 17.78 -5.60
C ASP A 95 1.22 17.49 -6.38
N ASP A 96 1.66 16.23 -6.43
CA ASP A 96 2.82 15.79 -7.24
C ASP A 96 2.58 16.03 -8.75
N THR A 97 1.35 15.73 -9.21
CA THR A 97 0.96 15.91 -10.61
C THR A 97 0.91 17.39 -10.99
N ALA A 98 0.37 18.23 -10.11
CA ALA A 98 0.31 19.68 -10.29
C ALA A 98 1.71 20.33 -10.26
N SER A 99 2.65 19.75 -9.52
CA SER A 99 4.03 20.25 -9.40
C SER A 99 4.96 19.80 -10.54
N GLY A 100 4.46 19.04 -11.52
CA GLY A 100 5.25 18.60 -12.68
C GLY A 100 6.37 17.60 -12.36
N ARG A 101 6.31 16.94 -11.19
CA ARG A 101 7.29 15.92 -10.79
C ARG A 101 6.79 14.54 -11.22
N LEU A 102 7.01 14.20 -12.49
CA LEU A 102 6.92 12.82 -12.99
C LEU A 102 8.21 12.44 -13.68
#